data_AF-A0A380FKP8-F1
#
_entry.id   AF-A0A380FKP8-F1
#
_cell.length_a   1.000
_cell.length_b   1.000
_cell.length_c   1.000
_cell.angle_alpha   90.00
_cell.angle_beta   90.00
_cell.angle_gamma   90.00
#
_symmetry.space_group_name_H-M   'P 1'
#
loop_
_entity.id
_entity.type
_entity.pdbx_description
1 polymer ?
#
loop_
_entity_poly.entity_id
_entity_poly.type
_entity_poly.pdbx_seq_one_letter_code
_entity_poly.pdbx_strand_id
1 'polypeptide(L)' 'MERIGLIDIGSNTIRLVIFEFDTKTGLNELLNIKNPSAIKPIFNR' A
#
# COMPACT_ATOMS: atom_id res chain seq x y z
N MET A 1 -1.89 20.10 -3.73
CA MET A 1 -1.93 18.83 -2.98
C MET A 1 -1.66 17.73 -3.96
N GLU A 2 -0.52 17.06 -3.82
CA GLU A 2 -0.14 15.93 -4.65
C GLU A 2 -0.46 14.64 -3.89
N ARG A 3 -0.99 13.63 -4.58
CA ARG A 3 -1.33 12.33 -3.98
C ARG A 3 -0.47 11.23 -4.56
N ILE A 4 0.07 10.41 -3.68
CA ILE A 4 0.95 9.30 -4.02
C ILE A 4 0.29 8.02 -3.53
N GLY A 5 0.09 7.06 -4.43
CA GLY A 5 -0.35 5.71 -4.09
C GLY A 5 0.84 4.76 -4.01
N LEU A 6 1.05 4.14 -2.85
CA LEU A 6 2.02 3.08 -2.66
C LEU A 6 1.29 1.73 -2.61
N ILE A 7 1.66 0.82 -3.50
CA ILE A 7 1.19 -0.56 -3.46
C ILE A 7 2.35 -1.45 -3.02
N ASP A 8 2.18 -2.15 -1.91
CA ASP A 8 3.10 -3.16 -1.40
C ASP A 8 2.49 -4.56 -1.61
N ILE A 9 3.26 -5.47 -2.23
CA ILE A 9 2.81 -6.83 -2.54
C ILE A 9 3.75 -7.80 -1.86
N GLY A 10 3.35 -8.27 -0.68
CA GLY A 10 3.95 -9.41 0.00
C GLY A 10 3.32 -10.72 -0.45
N SER A 11 3.99 -11.84 -0.15
CA SER A 11 3.50 -13.19 -0.48
C SER A 11 2.16 -13.55 0.17
N ASN A 12 1.78 -12.86 1.25
CA ASN A 12 0.59 -13.11 2.06
C ASN A 12 -0.36 -11.91 2.14
N THR A 13 0.03 -10.74 1.63
CA THR A 13 -0.73 -9.50 1.82
C THR A 13 -0.41 -8.51 0.73
N ILE A 14 -1.45 -7.89 0.18
CA ILE A 14 -1.35 -6.69 -0.66
C ILE A 14 -1.83 -5.50 0.18
N ARG A 15 -1.08 -4.40 0.14
CA ARG A 15 -1.45 -3.15 0.82
C ARG A 15 -1.52 -2.01 -0.19
N LEU A 16 -2.52 -1.16 -0.02
CA LEU A 16 -2.61 0.13 -0.70
C LEU A 16 -2.54 1.22 0.37
N VAL A 17 -1.53 2.08 0.27
CA VAL A 17 -1.41 3.27 1.11
C VAL A 17 -1.49 4.51 0.22
N ILE A 18 -2.39 5.44 0.55
CA ILE A 18 -2.51 6.73 -0.12
C ILE A 18 -1.91 7.79 0.78
N PHE A 19 -0.91 8.51 0.27
CA PHE A 19 -0.32 9.66 0.91
C PHE A 19 -0.75 10.93 0.18
N GLU A 20 -0.86 12.02 0.93
CA GLU A 20 -0.97 13.37 0.40
C GLU A 20 0.23 14.18 0.86
N PHE A 21 0.92 14.81 -0.09
CA PHE A 21 1.99 15.75 0.21
C PHE A 21 1.46 17.18 0.19
N ASP A 22 1.70 17.88 1.29
CA ASP A 22 1.46 19.30 1.46
C ASP A 22 2.75 19.98 1.94
N THR A 23 3.07 21.14 1.38
CA THR A 23 4.33 21.83 1.67
C THR A 23 4.43 22.37 3.11
N LYS A 24 3.30 22.47 3.84
CA LYS A 24 3.27 22.97 5.22
C LYS A 24 3.30 21.84 6.25
N THR A 25 2.62 20.73 5.96
CA THR A 25 2.43 19.61 6.88
C THR A 25 3.25 18.37 6.53
N GLY A 26 3.81 18.32 5.31
CA GLY A 26 4.63 17.21 4.82
C GLY A 26 3.79 16.07 4.23
N LEU A 27 4.25 14.84 4.41
CA LEU A 27 3.55 13.62 3.99
C LEU A 27 2.50 13.23 5.03
N ASN A 28 1.23 13.21 4.61
CA ASN A 28 0.12 12.71 5.43
C ASN A 28 -0.40 11.40 4.86
N GLU A 29 -0.55 10.38 5.71
CA GLU A 29 -1.25 9.14 5.34
C GLU A 29 -2.76 9.40 5.36
N LEU A 30 -3.42 9.21 4.21
CA LEU A 30 -4.87 9.39 4.07
C LEU A 30 -5.64 8.06 4.19
N LEU A 31 -5.05 6.97 3.69
CA LEU A 31 -5.72 5.69 3.60
C LEU A 31 -4.70 4.55 3.64
N ASN A 32 -5.04 3.49 4.35
CA ASN A 32 -4.23 2.29 4.47
C ASN A 32 -5.12 1.05 4.45
N ILE A 33 -5.23 0.42 3.28
CA ILE A 33 -6.00 -0.79 3.06
C ILE A 33 -5.05 -1.98 3.06
N LYS A 34 -5.28 -2.92 3.99
CA LYS A 34 -4.59 -4.20 4.05
C LYS A 34 -5.52 -5.31 3.56
N ASN A 35 -5.15 -5.99 2.49
CA ASN A 35 -5.89 -7.14 1.96
C ASN A 35 -5.00 -8.39 2.02
N PRO A 36 -5.41 -9.48 2.71
CA PRO A 36 -4.67 -10.74 2.62
C PRO A 36 -4.61 -11.21 1.17
N SER A 37 -3.41 -11.49 0.67
CA SER A 37 -3.27 -11.94 -0.72
C SER A 37 -3.79 -13.37 -0.81
N ALA A 38 -4.85 -13.58 -1.58
CA ALA A 38 -5.30 -14.92 -1.97
C ALA A 38 -4.35 -15.60 -3.00
N ILE A 39 -3.19 -14.98 -3.26
CA ILE A 39 -2.16 -15.48 -4.16
C ILE A 39 -1.47 -16.65 -3.47
N LYS A 40 -1.73 -17.87 -3.95
CA LYS A 40 -1.01 -19.06 -3.48
C LYS A 40 0.40 -19.09 -4.10
N PRO A 41 1.48 -19.27 -3.32
CA PRO A 41 2.81 -19.48 -3.87
C PRO A 41 2.81 -20.76 -4.72
N ILE A 42 3.14 -20.64 -6.00
CA ILE A 42 3.28 -21.78 -6.93
C ILE A 42 4.50 -22.67 -6.59
N PHE A 43 5.39 -22.20 -5.72
CA PHE A 43 6.65 -22.85 -5.34
C PHE A 43 6.57 -23.85 -4.18
N ASN A 44 5.38 -24.31 -3.79
CA ASN A 44 5.22 -25.40 -2.83
C ASN A 44 5.09 -26.77 -3.54
N ARG A 45 6.06 -27.11 -4.39
CA ARG A 45 6.22 -28.46 -4.95
C ARG A 45 7.51 -29.10 -4.48
#